data_AF-A0A935K6A1-F1
#
_entry.id   AF-A0A935K6A1-F1
#
_cell.length_a   1.000
_cell.length_b   1.000
_cell.length_c   1.000
_cell.angle_alpha   90.00
_cell.angle_beta   90.00
_cell.angle_gamma   90.00
#
_symmetry.space_group_name_H-M   'P 1'
#
loop_
_entity.id
_entity.type
_entity.pdbx_description
1 polymer ?
#
loop_
_entity_poly.entity_id
_entity_poly.type
_entity_poly.pdbx_seq_one_letter_code
_entity_poly.pdbx_strand_id
1 'polypeptide(L)' 'MFDAFDGNRYLTDNPDVTTYVDAHVTDFLGSRSNGAIAHFVIYGANEGRTAFATTGNMIDLGYIL' A
#
# COMPACT_ATOMS: atom_id res chain seq x y z
N MET A 1 9.77 -2.98 9.19
CA MET A 1 9.59 -3.54 7.83
C MET A 1 8.74 -2.62 6.95
N PHE A 2 7.65 -2.04 7.47
CA PHE A 2 6.82 -1.08 6.71
C PHE A 2 7.24 0.39 6.78
N ASP A 3 8.22 0.74 7.60
CA ASP A 3 8.71 2.12 7.76
C ASP A 3 9.27 2.72 6.46
N ALA A 4 9.65 1.84 5.51
CA ALA A 4 10.10 2.21 4.19
C ALA A 4 9.06 1.97 3.08
N PHE A 5 7.79 1.65 3.39
CA PHE A 5 6.77 1.31 2.40
C PHE A 5 6.54 2.46 1.40
N ASP A 6 6.63 2.16 0.11
CA ASP A 6 6.36 3.12 -0.96
C ASP A 6 4.86 3.13 -1.31
N GLY A 7 4.11 3.94 -0.56
CA GLY A 7 2.67 4.09 -0.79
C GLY A 7 2.32 4.71 -2.15
N ASN A 8 3.19 5.56 -2.72
CA ASN A 8 2.91 6.17 -4.01
C ASN A 8 3.05 5.16 -5.14
N ARG A 9 4.09 4.32 -5.09
CA ARG A 9 4.25 3.21 -6.01
C ARG A 9 3.09 2.22 -5.87
N TYR A 10 2.74 1.85 -4.65
CA TYR A 10 1.62 0.95 -4.40
C TYR A 10 0.31 1.47 -5.01
N LEU A 11 -0.01 2.76 -4.82
CA LEU A 11 -1.20 3.37 -5.43
C LEU A 11 -1.12 3.42 -6.96
N THR A 12 0.06 3.69 -7.53
CA THR A 12 0.28 3.67 -8.98
C THR A 12 -0.01 2.28 -9.57
N ASP A 13 0.42 1.23 -8.89
CA ASP A 13 0.24 -0.15 -9.33
C ASP A 13 -1.19 -0.67 -9.09
N ASN A 14 -1.96 0.01 -8.23
CA ASN A 14 -3.30 -0.39 -7.79
C ASN A 14 -4.30 0.76 -7.97
N PRO A 15 -4.74 1.04 -9.21
CA PRO A 15 -5.57 2.21 -9.53
C PRO A 15 -6.97 2.16 -8.90
N ASP A 16 -7.49 0.97 -8.62
CA ASP A 16 -8.72 0.75 -7.86
C ASP A 16 -8.57 1.26 -6.42
N VAL A 17 -7.45 0.95 -5.77
CA VAL A 17 -7.13 1.44 -4.42
C VAL A 17 -6.88 2.94 -4.44
N THR A 18 -6.20 3.46 -5.47
CA THR A 18 -6.04 4.91 -5.66
C THR A 18 -7.36 5.63 -5.67
N THR A 19 -8.31 5.14 -6.46
CA THR A 19 -9.64 5.77 -6.57
C THR A 19 -10.33 5.82 -5.21
N TYR A 20 -10.26 4.73 -4.44
CA TYR A 20 -10.85 4.67 -3.10
C TYR A 20 -10.14 5.61 -2.12
N VAL A 21 -8.81 5.58 -2.07
CA VAL A 21 -8.00 6.39 -1.15
C VAL A 21 -8.16 7.88 -1.44
N ASP A 22 -8.22 8.29 -2.71
CA ASP A 22 -8.42 9.69 -3.08
C ASP A 22 -9.81 10.20 -2.68
N ALA A 23 -10.84 9.35 -2.80
CA ALA A 23 -12.19 9.69 -2.36
C ALA A 23 -12.35 9.78 -0.83
N HIS A 24 -11.51 9.06 -0.08
CA HIS A 24 -11.60 8.94 1.39
C HIS A 24 -10.34 9.43 2.11
N VAL A 25 -9.56 10.33 1.49
CA VAL A 25 -8.25 10.74 2.02
C VAL A 25 -8.33 11.34 3.42
N THR A 26 -9.46 11.95 3.78
CA THR A 26 -9.74 12.48 5.12
C THR A 26 -9.74 11.41 6.20
N ASP A 27 -10.20 10.19 5.87
CA ASP A 27 -10.26 9.05 6.80
C ASP A 27 -8.85 8.50 7.09
N PHE A 28 -7.89 8.83 6.21
CA PHE A 28 -6.48 8.47 6.33
C PHE A 28 -5.61 9.61 6.87
N LEU A 29 -6.20 10.50 7.67
CA LEU A 29 -5.53 11.69 8.22
C LEU A 29 -5.00 12.64 7.15
N GLY A 30 -5.62 12.66 5.97
CA GLY A 30 -5.19 13.47 4.83
C GLY A 30 -3.99 12.90 4.05
N SER A 31 -3.56 11.67 4.32
CA SER A 31 -2.39 11.06 3.69
C SER A 31 -2.76 9.88 2.79
N ARG A 32 -2.45 10.01 1.49
CA ARG A 32 -2.57 8.91 0.52
C ARG A 32 -1.73 7.70 0.91
N SER A 33 -0.52 7.92 1.41
CA SER A 33 0.36 6.84 1.86
C SER A 33 -0.23 6.07 3.05
N ASN A 34 -0.96 6.76 3.94
CA ASN A 34 -1.68 6.10 5.04
C ASN A 34 -2.80 5.19 4.53
N GLY A 35 -3.58 5.65 3.54
CA GLY A 35 -4.59 4.81 2.90
C GLY A 35 -4.00 3.62 2.16
N ALA A 36 -2.88 3.83 1.46
CA ALA A 36 -2.15 2.78 0.76
C ALA A 36 -1.67 1.67 1.70
N ILE A 37 -1.00 2.03 2.80
CA ILE A 37 -0.50 1.03 3.77
C ILE A 37 -1.64 0.35 4.52
N ALA A 38 -2.70 1.09 4.88
CA ALA A 38 -3.88 0.50 5.51
C ALA A 38 -4.51 -0.56 4.62
N HIS A 39 -4.73 -0.26 3.34
CA HIS A 39 -5.26 -1.23 2.39
C HIS A 39 -4.32 -2.43 2.22
N PHE A 40 -3.01 -2.19 2.08
CA PHE A 40 -2.05 -3.27 1.89
C PHE A 40 -2.01 -4.24 3.06
N VAL A 41 -1.99 -3.72 4.30
CA VAL A 41 -1.94 -4.51 5.52
C VAL A 41 -3.24 -5.31 5.74
N ILE A 42 -4.40 -4.73 5.40
CA ILE A 42 -5.71 -5.38 5.65
C ILE A 42 -6.07 -6.37 4.54
N TYR A 43 -5.85 -6.02 3.28
CA TYR A 43 -6.34 -6.77 2.12
C TYR A 43 -5.23 -7.20 1.16
N GLY A 44 -4.22 -6.35 0.94
CA GLY A 44 -3.27 -6.48 -0.16
C GLY A 44 -2.57 -7.84 -0.22
N ALA A 45 -2.17 -8.39 0.93
CA ALA A 45 -1.55 -9.72 0.98
C ALA A 45 -2.50 -10.84 0.50
N ASN A 46 -3.77 -10.81 0.90
CA ASN A 46 -4.76 -11.82 0.51
C ASN A 46 -5.23 -11.66 -0.94
N GLU A 47 -5.09 -10.46 -1.51
CA GLU A 47 -5.34 -10.18 -2.92
C GLU A 47 -4.12 -10.48 -3.81
N GLY A 48 -3.00 -10.94 -3.24
CA GLY A 48 -1.76 -11.22 -3.99
C GLY A 48 -1.05 -9.97 -4.49
N ARG A 49 -1.34 -8.80 -3.92
CA ARG A 49 -0.66 -7.54 -4.27
C ARG A 49 0.73 -7.53 -3.66
N THR A 50 1.66 -6.91 -4.37
CA THR A 50 3.05 -6.74 -3.94
C THR A 50 3.24 -5.36 -3.29
N ALA A 51 4.22 -5.27 -2.38
CA ALA A 51 4.66 -4.02 -1.80
C ALA A 51 6.16 -3.85 -1.99
N PHE A 52 6.57 -2.59 -2.08
CA PHE A 52 7.96 -2.21 -2.28
C PHE A 52 8.36 -1.19 -1.22
N ALA A 53 9.64 -1.23 -0.86
CA ALA A 53 10.26 -0.16 -0.11
C ALA A 53 10.56 1.01 -1.03
N THR A 54 10.74 2.21 -0.49
CA THR A 54 11.18 3.41 -1.21
C THR A 54 12.56 3.25 -1.86
N THR A 55 13.34 2.25 -1.45
CA THR A 55 14.60 1.85 -2.10
C THR A 55 14.39 0.98 -3.36
N GLY A 56 13.13 0.65 -3.70
CA GLY A 56 12.76 -0.20 -4.83
C GLY A 56 12.81 -1.71 -4.55
N ASN A 57 13.26 -2.13 -3.36
CA ASN A 57 13.27 -3.54 -2.99
C ASN A 57 11.85 -4.02 -2.69
N MET A 58 11.49 -5.22 -3.14
CA MET A 58 10.23 -5.83 -2.74
C MET A 58 10.24 -6.10 -1.22
N ILE A 59 9.16 -5.74 -0.55
CA ILE A 59 8.96 -6.05 0.86
C ILE A 59 8.51 -7.51 0.92
N ASP A 60 9.44 -8.39 1.29
CA ASP A 60 9.09 -9.78 1.60
C ASP A 60 8.33 -9.80 2.92
N LEU A 61 7.07 -10.20 2.85
CA LEU A 61 6.17 -10.25 3.98
C LEU A 61 6.28 -11.55 4.79
N GLY A 62 7.01 -12.55 4.31
CA GLY A 62 7.22 -13.81 5.01
C GLY A 62 5.99 -14.73 5.09
N TYR A 63 4.91 -14.44 4.38
CA TYR A 63 3.74 -15.34 4.22
C TYR A 63 3.70 -16.04 2.87
N ILE A 64 4.64 -15.75 1.96
CA ILE A 64 4.87 -16.51 0.74
C ILE A 64 5.79 -17.67 1.14
N LEU A 65 5.18 -18.80 1.49
CA LEU A 65 5.84 -20.11 1.62
C LEU A 65 5.45 -20.99 0.43
#